data_AF-A0A382LYX4-F1
#
_entry.id   AF-A0A382LYX4-F1
#
_cell.length_a   1.000
_cell.length_b   1.000
_cell.length_c   1.000
_cell.angle_alpha   90.00
_cell.angle_beta   90.00
_cell.angle_gamma   90.00
#
_symmetry.space_group_name_H-M   'P 1'
#
loop_
_entity.id
_entity.type
_entity.pdbx_description
1 polymer ?
#
loop_
_entity_poly.entity_id
_entity_poly.type
_entity_poly.pdbx_seq_one_letter_code
_entity_poly.pdbx_strand_id
1 'polypeptide(L)'
;MLFDLPRAGFKDLKIPLSPAILKRIWSKPIRTTVFHLTDFDGLGKLKRLQGKKKSISAFFNIEDFIIQSGIKTEGGYVVELKGDILAAAQDDMSSQPDKTGRRWLSLSTLINPLDLSWAGDGLGGAAKLRGIEDDLGRLLLKILKKNGVDIDEGSHNNIIGLQWSHLGKSTGGKEKSIIIKDYIDGMEKIMKKYSKPLKSVFTDYTKKRIQEPDPDSGDTELWDELVVNNFTIKKVHVGEV
;
A
#
# COMPACT_ATOMS: atom_id res chain seq x y z
N MET A 1 -0.92 -13.86 1.95
CA MET A 1 -0.55 -12.44 1.84
C MET A 1 0.76 -12.12 2.56
N LEU A 2 0.83 -11.92 3.90
CA LEU A 2 2.09 -11.48 4.54
C LEU A 2 3.27 -12.46 4.35
N PHE A 3 2.99 -13.76 4.39
CA PHE A 3 3.97 -14.82 4.20
C PHE A 3 4.06 -15.32 2.75
N ASP A 4 3.40 -14.64 1.82
CA ASP A 4 3.26 -15.12 0.45
C ASP A 4 4.20 -14.30 -0.45
N LEU A 5 5.33 -14.91 -0.81
CA LEU A 5 6.37 -14.32 -1.64
C LEU A 5 6.50 -15.10 -2.96
N PRO A 6 5.62 -14.87 -3.94
CA PRO A 6 5.58 -15.65 -5.19
C PRO A 6 6.88 -15.57 -6.00
N ARG A 7 7.63 -14.47 -5.92
CA ARG A 7 8.94 -14.33 -6.59
C ARG A 7 10.11 -14.81 -5.72
N ALA A 8 9.82 -15.55 -4.65
CA ALA A 8 10.74 -16.16 -3.68
C ALA A 8 11.75 -15.23 -2.98
N GLY A 9 11.85 -13.94 -3.34
CA GLY A 9 12.75 -12.95 -2.76
C GLY A 9 12.04 -11.76 -2.11
N PHE A 10 12.79 -10.69 -1.86
CA PHE A 10 12.30 -9.56 -1.05
C PHE A 10 11.35 -8.60 -1.78
N LYS A 11 11.24 -8.71 -3.11
CA LYS A 11 10.33 -7.90 -3.94
C LYS A 11 8.89 -7.91 -3.41
N ASP A 12 8.43 -9.04 -2.89
CA ASP A 12 7.06 -9.24 -2.42
C ASP A 12 6.84 -8.94 -0.93
N LEU A 13 7.87 -8.51 -0.20
CA LEU A 13 7.74 -8.20 1.24
C LEU A 13 6.72 -7.10 1.45
N LYS A 14 5.84 -7.29 2.44
CA LYS A 14 4.67 -6.43 2.63
C LYS A 14 4.98 -5.27 3.56
N ILE A 15 4.81 -4.05 3.07
CA ILE A 15 4.98 -2.80 3.80
C ILE A 15 3.60 -2.32 4.28
N PRO A 16 3.37 -2.18 5.61
CA PRO A 16 2.06 -1.82 6.13
C PRO A 16 1.75 -0.33 5.95
N LEU A 17 0.62 -0.01 5.32
CA LEU A 17 0.02 1.31 5.36
C LEU A 17 -0.89 1.42 6.61
N SER A 18 -0.25 1.40 7.78
CA SER A 18 -0.96 1.42 9.07
C SER A 18 -1.09 2.85 9.61
N PRO A 19 -2.31 3.42 9.71
CA PRO A 19 -2.49 4.80 10.21
C PRO A 19 -1.84 5.05 11.56
N ALA A 20 -1.86 4.05 12.46
CA ALA A 20 -1.27 4.16 13.78
C ALA A 20 0.26 4.23 13.73
N ILE A 21 0.90 3.48 12.83
CA ILE A 21 2.36 3.55 12.62
C ILE A 21 2.70 4.89 11.97
N LEU A 22 2.00 5.25 10.88
CA LEU A 22 2.27 6.48 10.13
C LEU A 22 2.18 7.72 11.04
N LYS A 23 1.16 7.81 11.90
CA LYS A 23 1.00 8.89 12.89
C LYS A 23 2.15 8.96 13.92
N ARG A 24 2.78 7.83 14.25
CA ARG A 24 3.93 7.78 15.18
C ARG A 24 5.26 8.13 14.48
N ILE A 25 5.42 7.76 13.22
CA ILE A 25 6.67 8.03 12.47
C ILE A 25 6.70 9.41 11.81
N TRP A 26 5.55 10.01 11.50
CA TRP A 26 5.45 11.42 11.12
C TRP A 26 4.22 12.12 11.72
N SER A 27 4.43 13.33 12.23
CA SER A 27 3.51 14.01 13.15
C SER A 27 2.17 14.46 12.54
N LYS A 28 2.10 14.67 11.23
CA LYS A 28 0.90 15.17 10.57
C LYS A 28 0.62 14.41 9.26
N PRO A 29 -0.54 13.73 9.14
CA PRO A 29 -0.97 13.16 7.87
C PRO A 29 -1.30 14.27 6.88
N ILE A 30 -1.21 13.97 5.58
CA ILE A 30 -1.73 14.86 4.55
C ILE A 30 -3.24 14.65 4.51
N ARG A 31 -4.00 15.69 4.80
CA ARG A 31 -5.47 15.63 4.81
C ARG A 31 -6.04 16.48 3.69
N THR A 32 -6.62 15.85 2.67
CA THR A 32 -7.14 16.54 1.48
C THR A 32 -8.50 16.01 1.04
N THR A 33 -9.13 16.74 0.12
CA THR A 33 -10.30 16.25 -0.62
C THR A 33 -9.82 15.27 -1.69
N VAL A 34 -10.52 14.16 -1.83
CA VAL A 34 -10.30 13.06 -2.78
C VAL A 34 -11.65 12.51 -3.23
N PHE A 35 -11.65 11.68 -4.28
CA PHE A 35 -12.85 11.08 -4.82
C PHE A 35 -12.76 9.56 -4.77
N HIS A 36 -13.87 8.89 -4.45
CA HIS A 36 -13.95 7.43 -4.43
C HIS A 36 -15.08 6.98 -5.35
N LEU A 37 -14.77 6.09 -6.29
CA LEU A 37 -15.74 5.50 -7.20
C LEU A 37 -16.33 4.25 -6.57
N THR A 38 -17.65 4.14 -6.61
CA THR A 38 -18.36 2.99 -6.06
C THR A 38 -19.75 2.85 -6.67
N ASP A 39 -20.44 1.76 -6.31
CA ASP A 39 -21.82 1.48 -6.67
C ASP A 39 -22.79 1.85 -5.52
N PHE A 40 -24.09 1.64 -5.73
CA PHE A 40 -25.11 1.95 -4.71
C PHE A 40 -24.88 1.20 -3.38
N ASP A 41 -24.55 -0.08 -3.43
CA ASP A 41 -24.25 -0.89 -2.24
C ASP A 41 -22.99 -0.40 -1.53
N GLY A 42 -22.02 0.03 -2.32
CA GLY A 42 -20.76 0.63 -1.96
C GLY A 42 -20.93 1.91 -1.16
N LEU A 43 -21.87 2.78 -1.52
CA LEU A 43 -22.25 3.94 -0.70
C LEU A 43 -22.67 3.53 0.72
N GLY A 44 -23.52 2.50 0.82
CA GLY A 44 -23.95 1.94 2.09
C GLY A 44 -22.79 1.40 2.92
N LYS A 45 -21.86 0.68 2.28
CA LYS A 45 -20.62 0.20 2.90
C LYS A 45 -19.75 1.38 3.37
N LEU A 46 -19.54 2.38 2.53
CA LEU A 46 -18.70 3.54 2.77
C LEU A 46 -19.19 4.35 3.98
N LYS A 47 -20.50 4.56 4.11
CA LYS A 47 -21.10 5.22 5.29
C LYS A 47 -20.74 4.49 6.59
N ARG A 48 -20.72 3.15 6.60
CA ARG A 48 -20.36 2.32 7.76
C ARG A 48 -18.86 2.32 8.07
N LEU A 49 -18.02 2.68 7.11
CA LEU A 49 -16.57 2.75 7.26
C LEU A 49 -16.08 4.05 7.92
N GLN A 50 -16.87 5.13 7.90
CA GLN A 50 -16.52 6.38 8.59
C GLN A 50 -16.26 6.13 10.09
N GLY A 51 -15.18 6.72 10.62
CA GLY A 51 -14.74 6.52 12.00
C GLY A 51 -14.08 5.16 12.29
N LYS A 52 -13.97 4.26 11.31
CA LYS A 52 -13.21 3.00 11.44
C LYS A 52 -11.76 3.19 11.00
N LYS A 53 -10.91 2.23 11.38
CA LYS A 53 -9.47 2.20 11.03
C LYS A 53 -9.20 1.71 9.60
N LYS A 54 -10.23 1.31 8.86
CA LYS A 54 -10.09 0.76 7.50
C LYS A 54 -9.73 1.88 6.51
N SER A 55 -8.96 1.52 5.49
CA SER A 55 -8.66 2.39 4.36
C SER A 55 -9.38 1.95 3.09
N ILE A 56 -9.59 2.90 2.19
CA ILE A 56 -10.20 2.72 0.88
C ILE A 56 -9.23 3.24 -0.20
N SER A 57 -9.47 2.84 -1.45
CA SER A 57 -8.85 3.49 -2.60
C SER A 57 -9.65 4.74 -2.96
N ALA A 58 -8.99 5.76 -3.49
CA ALA A 58 -9.56 7.02 -3.94
C ALA A 58 -8.64 7.59 -5.05
N PHE A 59 -9.06 8.67 -5.69
CA PHE A 59 -8.35 9.31 -6.79
C PHE A 59 -8.47 10.85 -6.72
N PHE A 60 -7.53 11.55 -7.36
CA PHE A 60 -7.73 12.92 -7.85
C PHE A 60 -8.13 12.93 -9.32
N ASN A 61 -7.62 11.99 -10.12
CA ASN A 61 -7.82 11.92 -11.57
C ASN A 61 -8.39 10.54 -11.95
N ILE A 62 -9.37 10.55 -12.85
CA ILE A 62 -10.01 9.34 -13.38
C ILE A 62 -10.61 9.66 -14.75
N GLU A 63 -10.47 8.75 -15.69
CA GLU A 63 -11.10 8.85 -17.01
C GLU A 63 -12.63 8.71 -16.90
N ASP A 64 -13.35 9.40 -17.77
CA ASP A 64 -14.81 9.53 -17.70
C ASP A 64 -15.54 8.20 -17.86
N PHE A 65 -15.11 7.35 -18.80
CA PHE A 65 -15.71 6.05 -19.05
C PHE A 65 -15.49 5.08 -17.88
N ILE A 66 -14.45 5.27 -17.06
CA ILE A 66 -14.22 4.51 -15.84
C ILE A 66 -15.24 4.88 -14.77
N ILE A 67 -15.69 6.14 -14.71
CA ILE A 67 -16.75 6.55 -13.77
C ILE A 67 -18.03 5.74 -14.01
N GLN A 68 -18.34 5.39 -15.26
CA GLN A 68 -19.51 4.60 -15.61
C GLN A 68 -19.25 3.10 -15.45
N SER A 69 -18.21 2.58 -16.09
CA SER A 69 -17.91 1.14 -16.14
C SER A 69 -17.36 0.58 -14.82
N GLY A 70 -16.78 1.43 -13.99
CA GLY A 70 -16.14 1.02 -12.75
C GLY A 70 -14.71 0.49 -12.96
N ILE A 71 -14.08 0.07 -11.85
CA ILE A 71 -12.72 -0.50 -11.85
C ILE A 71 -12.76 -1.96 -11.42
N LYS A 72 -13.00 -2.22 -10.12
CA LYS A 72 -13.18 -3.57 -9.55
C LYS A 72 -14.63 -3.90 -9.20
N THR A 73 -15.46 -2.88 -9.15
CA THR A 73 -16.91 -2.94 -8.95
C THR A 73 -17.54 -2.12 -10.06
N GLU A 74 -18.86 -2.19 -10.19
CA GLU A 74 -19.62 -1.24 -11.00
C GLU A 74 -19.32 0.21 -10.56
N GLY A 75 -19.51 1.14 -11.50
CA GLY A 75 -19.37 2.57 -11.29
C GLY A 75 -20.69 3.27 -10.94
N GLY A 76 -20.77 4.55 -11.29
CA GLY A 76 -21.99 5.36 -11.22
C GLY A 76 -22.10 6.30 -10.02
N TYR A 77 -21.34 6.08 -8.95
CA TYR A 77 -21.30 7.00 -7.80
C TYR A 77 -19.88 7.46 -7.48
N VAL A 78 -19.64 8.76 -7.66
CA VAL A 78 -18.39 9.40 -7.23
C VAL A 78 -18.62 10.08 -5.89
N VAL A 79 -17.92 9.61 -4.87
CA VAL A 79 -18.04 10.15 -3.51
C VAL A 79 -16.87 11.08 -3.23
N GLU A 80 -17.18 12.35 -3.01
CA GLU A 80 -16.22 13.33 -2.54
C GLU A 80 -15.98 13.16 -1.03
N LEU A 81 -14.72 12.97 -0.65
CA LEU A 81 -14.31 12.66 0.71
C LEU A 81 -13.24 13.66 1.18
N LYS A 82 -13.26 14.02 2.47
CA LYS A 82 -12.11 14.64 3.14
C LYS A 82 -11.44 13.58 4.01
N GLY A 83 -10.22 13.15 3.67
CA GLY A 83 -9.54 12.04 4.36
C GLY A 83 -8.03 12.23 4.52
N ASP A 84 -7.45 11.38 5.36
CA ASP A 84 -6.01 11.31 5.58
C ASP A 84 -5.39 10.36 4.54
N ILE A 85 -4.36 10.83 3.84
CA ILE A 85 -3.67 10.08 2.79
C ILE A 85 -2.56 9.24 3.42
N LEU A 86 -2.59 7.93 3.18
CA LEU A 86 -1.59 6.98 3.63
C LEU A 86 -0.49 6.76 2.58
N ALA A 87 -0.89 6.68 1.31
CA ALA A 87 -0.02 6.61 0.14
C ALA A 87 -0.78 7.17 -1.08
N ALA A 88 -0.07 7.70 -2.07
CA ALA A 88 -0.63 8.24 -3.30
C ALA A 88 0.38 8.14 -4.44
N ALA A 89 -0.09 7.76 -5.63
CA ALA A 89 0.70 7.62 -6.84
C ALA A 89 -0.13 8.00 -8.07
N GLN A 90 0.56 8.31 -9.16
CA GLN A 90 -0.06 8.67 -10.45
C GLN A 90 -0.70 7.48 -11.19
N ASP A 91 -0.40 6.28 -10.72
CA ASP A 91 -0.83 4.99 -11.25
C ASP A 91 -1.30 4.09 -10.08
N ASP A 92 -1.87 2.93 -10.36
CA ASP A 92 -2.26 1.93 -9.38
C ASP A 92 -1.05 1.47 -8.54
N MET A 93 -1.20 1.45 -7.22
CA MET A 93 -0.15 0.94 -6.33
C MET A 93 -0.38 -0.53 -5.97
N SER A 94 -1.36 -1.18 -6.61
CA SER A 94 -1.74 -2.58 -6.37
C SER A 94 -1.92 -2.89 -4.87
N SER A 95 -2.48 -1.93 -4.14
CA SER A 95 -2.51 -1.97 -2.68
C SER A 95 -3.50 -3.02 -2.15
N GLN A 96 -3.04 -3.89 -1.23
CA GLN A 96 -3.80 -5.08 -0.83
C GLN A 96 -4.40 -4.94 0.57
N PRO A 97 -5.74 -4.95 0.73
CA PRO A 97 -6.36 -4.97 2.06
C PRO A 97 -6.22 -6.36 2.72
N ASP A 98 -5.90 -6.39 4.01
CA ASP A 98 -6.01 -7.60 4.84
C ASP A 98 -7.42 -7.76 5.42
N LYS A 99 -7.67 -8.90 6.09
CA LYS A 99 -8.98 -9.21 6.70
C LYS A 99 -9.42 -8.19 7.76
N THR A 100 -8.48 -7.43 8.32
CA THR A 100 -8.77 -6.36 9.30
C THR A 100 -9.01 -5.01 8.63
N GLY A 101 -8.73 -4.89 7.33
CA GLY A 101 -8.89 -3.68 6.52
C GLY A 101 -7.67 -2.75 6.53
N ARG A 102 -6.50 -3.22 6.98
CA ARG A 102 -5.21 -2.53 6.76
C ARG A 102 -4.73 -2.85 5.34
N ARG A 103 -4.22 -1.86 4.62
CA ARG A 103 -3.61 -2.07 3.30
C ARG A 103 -2.10 -2.27 3.39
N TRP A 104 -1.59 -3.01 2.42
CA TRP A 104 -0.18 -3.38 2.29
C TRP A 104 0.30 -3.09 0.88
N LEU A 105 1.53 -2.59 0.77
CA LEU A 105 2.26 -2.47 -0.50
C LEU A 105 3.35 -3.54 -0.55
N SER A 106 3.77 -3.95 -1.75
CA SER A 106 4.97 -4.78 -1.88
C SER A 106 6.22 -3.89 -1.83
N LEU A 107 7.37 -4.43 -1.43
CA LEU A 107 8.63 -3.69 -1.48
C LEU A 107 8.93 -3.22 -2.90
N SER A 108 8.64 -4.05 -3.92
CA SER A 108 8.81 -3.68 -5.33
C SER A 108 8.06 -2.40 -5.70
N THR A 109 6.80 -2.25 -5.27
CA THR A 109 6.01 -1.02 -5.47
C THR A 109 6.77 0.21 -4.98
N LEU A 110 7.49 0.12 -3.85
CA LEU A 110 8.24 1.27 -3.33
C LEU A 110 9.51 1.58 -4.12
N ILE A 111 10.22 0.56 -4.60
CA ILE A 111 11.60 0.72 -5.10
C ILE A 111 11.72 0.62 -6.62
N ASN A 112 10.77 -0.02 -7.29
CA ASN A 112 10.72 -0.06 -8.74
C ASN A 112 10.71 1.39 -9.28
N PRO A 113 11.29 1.62 -10.46
CA PRO A 113 11.16 2.89 -11.15
C PRO A 113 9.69 3.32 -11.23
N LEU A 114 9.43 4.62 -11.36
CA LEU A 114 8.14 5.05 -11.86
C LEU A 114 8.00 4.42 -13.25
N ASP A 115 7.06 3.51 -13.37
CA ASP A 115 6.67 2.88 -14.62
C ASP A 115 5.34 3.52 -14.97
N LEU A 116 5.32 4.23 -16.10
CA LEU A 116 4.15 4.94 -16.61
C LEU A 116 3.45 4.16 -17.72
N SER A 117 3.91 2.93 -17.99
CA SER A 117 3.21 2.02 -18.88
C SER A 117 2.01 1.40 -18.16
N TRP A 118 1.05 0.90 -18.93
CA TRP A 118 -0.23 0.32 -18.49
C TRP A 118 -0.18 -0.79 -17.40
N ALA A 119 1.01 -1.27 -17.03
CA ALA A 119 1.24 -2.29 -16.01
C ALA A 119 2.19 -1.83 -14.89
N GLY A 120 2.47 -0.53 -14.80
CA GLY A 120 3.32 0.07 -13.80
C GLY A 120 2.74 -0.04 -12.39
N ASP A 121 3.63 -0.19 -11.40
CA ASP A 121 3.23 -0.13 -9.98
C ASP A 121 4.30 0.53 -9.09
N GLY A 122 5.35 1.10 -9.70
CA GLY A 122 6.53 1.57 -8.99
C GLY A 122 6.44 3.03 -8.57
N LEU A 123 7.03 3.37 -7.42
CA LEU A 123 7.06 4.72 -6.84
C LEU A 123 8.41 5.43 -7.00
N GLY A 124 9.38 4.82 -7.68
CA GLY A 124 10.71 5.40 -7.93
C GLY A 124 11.54 5.63 -6.66
N GLY A 125 11.30 4.87 -5.58
CA GLY A 125 11.89 5.11 -4.26
C GLY A 125 13.27 4.51 -4.04
N ALA A 126 13.84 3.73 -4.97
CA ALA A 126 15.09 2.99 -4.76
C ALA A 126 16.23 3.85 -4.20
N ALA A 127 16.52 4.99 -4.82
CA ALA A 127 17.61 5.87 -4.38
C ALA A 127 17.36 6.45 -2.98
N LYS A 128 16.11 6.81 -2.66
CA LYS A 128 15.70 7.38 -1.37
C LYS A 128 15.69 6.34 -0.25
N LEU A 129 15.48 5.08 -0.59
CA LEU A 129 15.30 3.96 0.35
C LEU A 129 16.49 3.00 0.34
N ARG A 130 17.69 3.47 -0.05
CA ARG A 130 18.90 2.64 -0.08
C ARG A 130 19.13 1.92 1.26
N GLY A 131 19.32 0.60 1.18
CA GLY A 131 19.55 -0.28 2.34
C GLY A 131 18.28 -0.72 3.08
N ILE A 132 17.07 -0.29 2.68
CA ILE A 132 15.83 -0.76 3.31
C ILE A 132 15.67 -2.28 3.14
N GLU A 133 16.08 -2.81 1.99
CA GLU A 133 16.04 -4.24 1.69
C GLU A 133 16.91 -5.05 2.66
N ASP A 134 18.13 -4.57 2.98
CA ASP A 134 19.02 -5.21 3.95
C ASP A 134 18.42 -5.23 5.36
N ASP A 135 17.81 -4.12 5.79
CA ASP A 135 17.15 -4.05 7.10
C ASP A 135 15.93 -4.96 7.19
N LEU A 136 15.18 -5.11 6.08
CA LEU A 136 14.09 -6.08 5.98
C LEU A 136 14.63 -7.52 6.05
N GLY A 137 15.71 -7.83 5.34
CA GLY A 137 16.36 -9.14 5.43
C GLY A 137 16.79 -9.49 6.85
N ARG A 138 17.42 -8.54 7.56
CA ARG A 138 17.78 -8.71 8.99
C ARG A 138 16.56 -8.91 9.89
N LEU A 139 15.45 -8.21 9.63
CA LEU A 139 14.20 -8.42 10.35
C LEU A 139 13.68 -9.85 10.15
N LEU A 140 13.63 -10.33 8.90
CA LEU A 140 13.18 -11.68 8.57
C LEU A 140 14.08 -12.74 9.24
N LEU A 141 15.40 -12.63 9.08
CA LEU A 141 16.37 -13.54 9.73
C LEU A 141 16.16 -13.61 11.23
N LYS A 142 16.00 -12.45 11.90
CA LYS A 142 15.75 -12.40 13.34
C LYS A 142 14.47 -13.14 13.72
N ILE A 143 13.39 -12.96 12.98
CA ILE A 143 12.12 -13.63 13.26
C ILE A 143 12.24 -15.14 12.97
N LEU A 144 12.87 -15.54 11.87
CA LEU A 144 13.10 -16.93 11.51
C LEU A 144 13.88 -17.68 12.61
N LYS A 145 15.04 -17.14 13.01
CA LYS A 145 15.85 -17.71 14.10
C LYS A 145 15.08 -17.79 15.42
N LYS A 146 14.30 -16.75 15.76
CA LYS A 146 13.45 -16.75 16.98
C LYS A 146 12.40 -17.87 16.96
N ASN A 147 11.98 -18.33 15.79
CA ASN A 147 11.01 -19.42 15.62
C ASN A 147 11.68 -20.75 15.23
N GLY A 148 12.96 -20.94 15.58
CA GLY A 148 13.65 -22.22 15.46
C GLY A 148 14.09 -22.60 14.03
N VAL A 149 14.02 -21.68 13.08
CA VAL A 149 14.57 -21.91 11.74
C VAL A 149 16.08 -21.74 11.77
N ASP A 150 16.81 -22.81 11.46
CA ASP A 150 18.26 -22.79 11.29
C ASP A 150 18.60 -22.17 9.92
N ILE A 151 19.08 -20.93 9.93
CA ILE A 151 19.41 -20.16 8.73
C ILE A 151 20.62 -19.27 9.00
N ASP A 152 21.59 -19.31 8.08
CA ASP A 152 22.80 -18.51 8.16
C ASP A 152 22.54 -17.02 7.86
N GLU A 153 23.30 -16.12 8.47
CA GLU A 153 23.14 -14.68 8.28
C GLU A 153 23.55 -14.20 6.88
N GLY A 154 24.44 -14.94 6.20
CA GLY A 154 24.86 -14.73 4.82
C GLY A 154 23.94 -15.38 3.79
N SER A 155 22.83 -16.00 4.20
CA SER A 155 21.89 -16.63 3.28
C SER A 155 21.35 -15.63 2.27
N HIS A 156 21.29 -16.04 1.00
CA HIS A 156 20.73 -15.20 -0.06
C HIS A 156 19.24 -14.86 0.19
N ASN A 157 18.80 -13.70 -0.30
CA ASN A 157 17.44 -13.19 -0.08
C ASN A 157 16.34 -14.17 -0.52
N ASN A 158 16.59 -14.97 -1.57
CA ASN A 158 15.64 -15.99 -2.02
C ASN A 158 15.50 -17.14 -1.02
N ILE A 159 16.59 -17.55 -0.36
CA ILE A 159 16.56 -18.58 0.68
C ILE A 159 15.78 -18.06 1.89
N ILE A 160 16.08 -16.83 2.33
CA ILE A 160 15.36 -16.18 3.44
C ILE A 160 13.86 -16.06 3.11
N GLY A 161 13.52 -15.64 1.90
CA GLY A 161 12.13 -15.52 1.44
C GLY A 161 11.38 -16.86 1.39
N LEU A 162 12.03 -17.93 0.94
CA LEU A 162 11.47 -19.29 0.97
C LEU A 162 11.21 -19.75 2.40
N GLN A 163 12.17 -19.56 3.32
CA GLN A 163 12.01 -19.93 4.72
C GLN A 163 10.91 -19.12 5.41
N TRP A 164 10.80 -17.82 5.11
CA TRP A 164 9.68 -16.99 5.56
C TRP A 164 8.33 -17.53 5.10
N SER A 165 8.23 -17.91 3.83
CA SER A 165 7.01 -18.48 3.25
C SER A 165 6.68 -19.84 3.88
N HIS A 166 7.68 -20.67 4.15
CA HIS A 166 7.52 -21.95 4.84
C HIS A 166 7.04 -21.76 6.28
N LEU A 167 7.68 -20.87 7.07
CA LEU A 167 7.26 -20.54 8.44
C LEU A 167 5.79 -20.10 8.48
N GLY A 168 5.36 -19.29 7.51
CA GLY A 168 3.97 -18.88 7.40
C GLY A 168 2.98 -20.01 7.08
N LYS A 169 3.41 -21.06 6.38
CA LYS A 169 2.60 -22.24 6.06
C LYS A 169 2.56 -23.24 7.22
N SER A 170 3.66 -23.40 7.94
CA SER A 170 3.78 -24.35 9.06
C SER A 170 3.19 -23.83 10.38
N THR A 171 2.99 -22.53 10.52
CA THR A 171 2.46 -21.92 11.74
C THR A 171 0.97 -21.56 11.66
N GLY A 172 0.28 -21.71 12.78
CA GLY A 172 -1.16 -21.47 12.92
C GLY A 172 -1.54 -20.74 14.22
N GLY A 173 -2.80 -20.34 14.32
CA GLY A 173 -3.39 -19.80 15.56
C GLY A 173 -2.59 -18.68 16.24
N LYS A 174 -2.35 -18.86 17.54
CA LYS A 174 -1.69 -17.86 18.40
C LYS A 174 -0.24 -17.61 18.01
N GLU A 175 0.49 -18.66 17.64
CA GLU A 175 1.90 -18.55 17.23
C GLU A 175 2.05 -17.66 16.00
N LYS A 176 1.24 -17.92 14.95
CA LYS A 176 1.21 -17.08 13.75
C LYS A 176 0.88 -15.62 14.07
N SER A 177 -0.01 -15.39 15.02
CA SER A 177 -0.37 -14.03 15.46
C SER A 177 0.80 -13.30 16.12
N ILE A 178 1.62 -14.01 16.89
CA ILE A 178 2.85 -13.46 17.50
C ILE A 178 3.89 -13.13 16.43
N ILE A 179 4.08 -14.01 15.44
CA ILE A 179 5.02 -13.77 14.34
C ILE A 179 4.61 -12.53 13.52
N ILE A 180 3.32 -12.39 13.21
CA ILE A 180 2.78 -11.20 12.53
C ILE A 180 3.04 -9.94 13.38
N LYS A 181 2.85 -10.03 14.70
CA LYS A 181 3.14 -8.91 15.62
C LYS A 181 4.62 -8.54 15.58
N ASP A 182 5.52 -9.50 15.70
CA ASP A 182 6.97 -9.27 15.64
C ASP A 182 7.39 -8.61 14.32
N TYR A 183 6.79 -9.03 13.19
CA TYR A 183 6.99 -8.40 11.89
C TYR A 183 6.53 -6.93 11.90
N ILE A 184 5.31 -6.64 12.35
CA ILE A 184 4.77 -5.27 12.38
C ILE A 184 5.61 -4.36 13.29
N ASP A 185 6.05 -4.86 14.45
CA ASP A 185 6.89 -4.10 15.39
C ASP A 185 8.28 -3.82 14.79
N GLY A 186 8.84 -4.79 14.07
CA GLY A 186 10.08 -4.62 13.31
C GLY A 186 9.93 -3.61 12.18
N MET A 187 8.85 -3.71 11.41
CA MET A 187 8.51 -2.77 10.34
C MET A 187 8.39 -1.34 10.85
N GLU A 188 7.75 -1.11 12.00
CA GLU A 188 7.67 0.23 12.58
C GLU A 188 9.05 0.82 12.86
N LYS A 189 10.00 0.02 13.37
CA LYS A 189 11.38 0.46 13.61
C LYS A 189 12.09 0.85 12.32
N ILE A 190 11.97 0.01 11.28
CA ILE A 190 12.54 0.28 9.95
C ILE A 190 11.89 1.55 9.36
N MET A 191 10.56 1.63 9.36
CA MET A 191 9.84 2.79 8.83
C MET A 191 10.19 4.08 9.59
N LYS A 192 10.47 4.01 10.89
CA LYS A 192 10.96 5.15 11.66
C LYS A 192 12.36 5.60 11.21
N LYS A 193 13.28 4.65 10.97
CA LYS A 193 14.62 4.91 10.42
C LYS A 193 14.54 5.61 9.05
N TYR A 194 13.63 5.16 8.19
CA TYR A 194 13.41 5.72 6.85
C TYR A 194 12.26 6.73 6.78
N SER A 195 11.86 7.35 7.90
CA SER A 195 10.62 8.14 7.99
C SER A 195 10.53 9.29 6.98
N LYS A 196 11.59 10.08 6.82
CA LYS A 196 11.65 11.18 5.86
C LYS A 196 11.54 10.70 4.40
N PRO A 197 12.40 9.79 3.91
CA PRO A 197 12.29 9.32 2.53
C PRO A 197 10.99 8.56 2.26
N LEU A 198 10.51 7.73 3.20
CA LEU A 198 9.22 7.04 3.05
C LEU A 198 8.05 8.02 2.94
N LYS A 199 8.03 9.09 3.74
CA LYS A 199 7.00 10.12 3.64
C LYS A 199 7.00 10.75 2.24
N SER A 200 8.17 11.05 1.70
CA SER A 200 8.32 11.57 0.34
C SER A 200 7.78 10.57 -0.69
N VAL A 201 8.24 9.32 -0.66
CA VAL A 201 7.80 8.25 -1.58
C VAL A 201 6.28 8.04 -1.52
N PHE A 202 5.68 8.03 -0.34
CA PHE A 202 4.23 7.78 -0.21
C PHE A 202 3.35 8.99 -0.53
N THR A 203 3.85 10.22 -0.42
CA THR A 203 2.93 11.37 -0.36
C THR A 203 3.29 12.54 -1.28
N ASP A 204 4.44 12.53 -1.95
CA ASP A 204 4.82 13.63 -2.84
C ASP A 204 3.85 13.80 -4.02
N TYR A 205 3.24 12.71 -4.50
CA TYR A 205 2.20 12.80 -5.54
C TYR A 205 1.05 13.73 -5.15
N THR A 206 0.68 13.81 -3.88
CA THR A 206 -0.39 14.70 -3.39
C THR A 206 -0.10 16.20 -3.58
N LYS A 207 1.15 16.56 -3.85
CA LYS A 207 1.58 17.92 -4.19
C LYS A 207 1.44 18.21 -5.69
N LYS A 208 1.66 17.19 -6.54
CA LYS A 208 1.56 17.29 -7.99
C LYS A 208 0.11 17.16 -8.45
N ARG A 209 -0.57 16.06 -8.09
CA ARG A 209 -1.95 15.70 -8.47
C ARG A 209 -2.23 15.71 -9.98
N ILE A 210 -1.18 15.55 -10.77
CA ILE A 210 -1.22 15.56 -12.23
C ILE A 210 -0.50 14.28 -12.64
N GLN A 211 -1.12 13.52 -13.55
CA GLN A 211 -0.50 12.35 -14.17
C GLN A 211 0.48 12.85 -15.24
N GLU A 212 1.71 12.38 -15.17
CA GLU A 212 2.70 12.64 -16.22
C GLU A 212 2.44 11.63 -17.35
N PRO A 213 2.36 12.06 -18.61
CA PRO A 213 2.22 11.14 -19.74
C PRO A 213 3.39 10.17 -19.81
N ASP A 214 3.10 8.94 -20.20
CA ASP A 214 4.10 7.95 -20.53
C ASP A 214 5.03 8.49 -21.64
N PRO A 215 6.37 8.49 -21.45
CA PRO A 215 7.30 9.07 -22.41
C PRO A 215 7.28 8.41 -23.80
N ASP A 216 6.87 7.14 -23.88
CA ASP A 216 6.92 6.35 -25.11
C ASP A 216 5.60 6.47 -25.91
N SER A 217 4.45 6.39 -25.25
CA SER A 217 3.12 6.45 -25.87
C SER A 217 2.49 7.84 -25.86
N GLY A 218 2.82 8.68 -24.89
CA GLY A 218 2.17 9.97 -24.65
C GLY A 218 0.81 9.87 -23.95
N ASP A 219 0.39 8.66 -23.58
CA ASP A 219 -0.87 8.42 -22.86
C ASP A 219 -0.70 8.63 -21.35
N THR A 220 -1.80 8.92 -20.65
CA THR A 220 -1.85 8.92 -19.18
C THR A 220 -2.60 7.70 -18.68
N GLU A 221 -2.29 7.27 -17.46
CA GLU A 221 -3.03 6.21 -16.81
C GLU A 221 -4.50 6.55 -16.61
N LEU A 222 -5.35 5.51 -16.63
CA LEU A 222 -6.80 5.67 -16.58
C LEU A 222 -7.31 6.28 -15.26
N TRP A 223 -6.53 6.16 -14.18
CA TRP A 223 -6.76 6.82 -12.90
C TRP A 223 -5.47 6.88 -12.09
N ASP A 224 -5.43 7.79 -11.11
CA ASP A 224 -4.42 7.77 -10.06
C ASP A 224 -4.91 6.99 -8.82
N GLU A 225 -4.02 6.40 -8.02
CA GLU A 225 -4.42 5.72 -6.77
C GLU A 225 -3.99 6.51 -5.53
N LEU A 226 -4.94 6.70 -4.62
CA LEU A 226 -4.72 7.13 -3.24
C LEU A 226 -5.28 6.10 -2.27
N VAL A 227 -4.47 5.72 -1.29
CA VAL A 227 -4.94 4.97 -0.13
C VAL A 227 -5.34 5.94 0.98
N VAL A 228 -6.62 5.94 1.34
CA VAL A 228 -7.21 6.96 2.22
C VAL A 228 -7.86 6.34 3.44
N ASN A 229 -7.62 6.93 4.62
CA ASN A 229 -8.26 6.55 5.88
C ASN A 229 -8.85 7.77 6.59
N ASN A 230 -9.57 7.53 7.71
CA ASN A 230 -10.09 8.59 8.58
C ASN A 230 -10.84 9.70 7.80
N PHE A 231 -11.74 9.27 6.92
CA PHE A 231 -12.41 10.17 5.99
C PHE A 231 -13.82 10.55 6.47
N THR A 232 -14.32 11.65 5.91
CA THR A 232 -15.71 12.08 6.02
C THR A 232 -16.29 12.30 4.64
N ILE A 233 -17.50 11.78 4.40
CA ILE A 233 -18.26 12.01 3.17
C ILE A 233 -18.70 13.48 3.12
N LYS A 234 -18.41 14.15 2.00
CA LYS A 234 -18.78 15.55 1.76
C LYS A 234 -19.94 15.66 0.79
N LYS A 235 -19.85 14.96 -0.33
CA LYS A 235 -20.86 14.96 -1.38
C LYS A 235 -20.85 13.62 -2.11
N VAL A 236 -22.00 13.24 -2.64
CA VAL A 236 -22.14 12.13 -3.59
C VAL A 236 -22.57 12.73 -4.91
N HIS A 237 -21.81 12.46 -5.96
CA HIS A 237 -22.13 12.80 -7.33
C HIS A 237 -22.62 11.53 -8.02
N VAL A 238 -23.71 11.63 -8.77
CA VAL A 238 -24.36 10.49 -9.43
C VAL A 238 -24.18 10.67 -10.92
N GLY A 239 -23.62 9.67 -11.59
CA GLY A 239 -23.51 9.66 -13.05
C GLY A 239 -24.90 9.60 -13.68
N GLU A 240 -25.10 10.33 -14.77
CA GLU A 240 -26.27 10.12 -15.62
C GLU A 240 -26.18 8.75 -16.28
N VAL A 241 -27.31 8.03 -16.29
CA VAL A 241 -27.49 6.72 -16.92
C VAL A 241 -28.01 6.91 -18.34
#